data_AF-A0A4R1G0V3-F1
#
_entry.id   AF-A0A4R1G0V3-F1
#
_cell.length_a   1.000
_cell.length_b   1.000
_cell.length_c   1.000
_cell.angle_alpha   90.00
_cell.angle_beta   90.00
_cell.angle_gamma   90.00
#
_symmetry.space_group_name_H-M   'P 1'
#
loop_
_entity.id
_entity.type
_entity.pdbx_description
1 polymer ?
#
loop_
_entity_poly.entity_id
_entity_poly.type
_entity_poly.pdbx_seq_one_letter_code
_entity_poly.pdbx_strand_id
1 'polypeptide(L)' 'MTSTEYKSLHFSQANPAGPGQDDVATLLRSVASTIEELGPVTIADLILHNEVTAAGNWPSITVYYSKSGTG' A
#
# COMPACT_ATOMS: atom_id res chain seq x y z
N MET A 1 0.57 32.40 -8.97
CA MET A 1 1.21 31.11 -8.63
C MET A 1 0.14 30.04 -8.81
N THR A 2 0.20 29.27 -9.89
CA THR A 2 -0.68 28.12 -10.07
C THR A 2 -0.13 26.99 -9.20
N SER A 3 -0.83 26.68 -8.10
CA SER A 3 -0.52 25.50 -7.32
C SER A 3 -0.68 24.29 -8.22
N THR A 4 0.38 23.53 -8.45
CA THR A 4 0.25 22.23 -9.11
C THR A 4 -0.42 21.32 -8.10
N GLU A 5 -1.70 20.98 -8.30
CA GLU A 5 -2.37 19.97 -7.47
C GLU A 5 -1.67 18.63 -7.68
N TYR A 6 -0.74 18.29 -6.78
CA TYR A 6 -0.23 16.93 -6.66
C TYR A 6 -1.31 16.09 -6.00
N LYS A 7 -2.11 15.40 -6.81
CA LYS A 7 -3.09 14.44 -6.31
C LYS A 7 -2.34 13.19 -5.82
N SER A 8 -2.10 13.11 -4.51
CA SER A 8 -1.57 11.89 -3.89
C SER A 8 -2.69 10.85 -3.84
N LEU A 9 -2.51 9.77 -4.61
CA LEU A 9 -3.36 8.59 -4.55
C LEU A 9 -2.82 7.65 -3.46
N HIS A 10 -3.67 6.78 -2.93
CA HIS A 10 -3.24 5.74 -2.01
C HIS A 10 -4.09 4.49 -2.13
N PHE A 11 -3.54 3.37 -1.67
CA PHE A 11 -4.27 2.15 -1.35
C PHE A 11 -3.72 1.53 -0.07
N SER A 12 -4.56 0.79 0.65
CA SER A 12 -4.17 0.04 1.84
C SER A 12 -4.52 -1.43 1.65
N GLN A 13 -3.65 -2.31 2.11
CA GLN A 13 -3.84 -3.75 1.98
C GLN A 13 -3.38 -4.48 3.24
N ALA A 14 -4.09 -5.57 3.58
CA ALA A 14 -3.73 -6.52 4.62
C ALA A 14 -3.92 -7.94 4.08
N ASN A 15 -3.31 -8.93 4.71
CA ASN A 15 -3.64 -10.33 4.43
C ASN A 15 -5.07 -10.64 4.89
N PRO A 16 -5.76 -11.63 4.29
CA PRO A 16 -7.05 -12.11 4.81
C PRO A 16 -6.95 -12.57 6.26
N ALA A 17 -8.03 -12.42 7.01
CA ALA A 17 -8.11 -12.90 8.39
C ALA A 17 -7.91 -14.43 8.47
N GLY A 18 -7.23 -14.88 9.52
CA GLY A 18 -6.96 -16.30 9.76
C GLY A 18 -5.51 -16.72 9.52
N PRO A 19 -5.25 -17.98 9.12
CA PRO A 19 -3.88 -18.49 8.97
C PRO A 19 -3.04 -17.63 8.02
N GLY A 20 -1.89 -17.13 8.51
CA GLY A 20 -0.99 -16.27 7.76
C GLY A 20 -1.40 -14.80 7.71
N GLN A 21 -2.42 -14.37 8.46
CA GLN A 21 -2.81 -12.95 8.50
C GLN A 21 -1.65 -12.03 8.95
N ASP A 22 -0.73 -12.54 9.77
CA ASP A 22 0.44 -11.84 10.31
C ASP A 22 1.71 -11.99 9.44
N ASP A 23 1.64 -12.72 8.33
CA ASP A 23 2.78 -12.93 7.43
C ASP A 23 3.10 -11.67 6.61
N VAL A 24 4.02 -10.87 7.14
CA VAL A 24 4.52 -9.65 6.51
C VAL A 24 5.17 -9.91 5.15
N ALA A 25 5.82 -11.05 4.95
CA ALA A 25 6.48 -11.35 3.67
C ALA A 25 5.45 -11.62 2.57
N THR A 26 4.38 -12.34 2.90
CA THR A 26 3.24 -12.54 1.98
C THR A 26 2.55 -11.21 1.65
N LEU A 27 2.36 -10.35 2.67
CA LEU A 27 1.78 -9.01 2.46
C LEU A 27 2.63 -8.16 1.50
N LEU A 28 3.95 -8.13 1.70
CA LEU A 28 4.87 -7.37 0.84
C LEU A 28 4.83 -7.83 -0.62
N ARG A 29 4.76 -9.14 -0.87
CA ARG A 29 4.64 -9.67 -2.25
C ARG A 29 3.32 -9.24 -2.89
N SER A 30 2.23 -9.31 -2.13
CA SER A 30 0.92 -8.92 -2.67
C SER A 30 0.84 -7.41 -2.96
N VAL A 31 1.41 -6.57 -2.08
CA VAL A 31 1.56 -5.12 -2.35
C VAL A 31 2.41 -4.86 -3.59
N ALA A 32 3.50 -5.60 -3.77
CA ALA A 32 4.33 -5.49 -4.97
C ALA A 32 3.54 -5.82 -6.24
N SER A 33 2.73 -6.88 -6.24
CA SER A 33 1.84 -7.21 -7.36
C SER A 33 0.84 -6.09 -7.66
N THR A 34 0.23 -5.47 -6.64
CA THR A 34 -0.66 -4.31 -6.86
C THR A 34 0.08 -3.11 -7.45
N ILE A 35 1.32 -2.85 -7.02
CA ILE A 35 2.14 -1.76 -7.60
C ILE A 35 2.44 -2.03 -9.08
N GLU A 36 2.73 -3.28 -9.46
CA GLU A 36 2.93 -3.67 -10.87
C GLU A 36 1.67 -3.43 -11.71
N GLU A 37 0.49 -3.74 -11.17
CA GLU A 37 -0.81 -3.53 -11.84
C GLU A 37 -1.16 -2.04 -12.04
N LEU A 38 -0.67 -1.15 -11.16
CA LEU A 38 -0.88 0.31 -11.32
C LEU A 38 -0.13 0.87 -12.54
N GLY A 39 0.88 0.17 -13.05
CA GLY A 39 1.73 0.63 -14.15
C GLY A 39 2.68 1.77 -13.74
N PRO A 40 3.04 2.69 -14.65
CA PRO A 40 4.04 3.74 -14.39
C PRO A 40 3.57 4.78 -13.36
N VAL A 41 3.88 4.54 -12.09
CA VAL A 41 3.60 5.44 -10.96
C VAL A 41 4.87 5.77 -10.19
N THR A 42 4.88 6.92 -9.52
CA THR A 42 5.92 7.27 -8.55
C THR A 42 5.38 6.96 -7.16
N ILE A 43 6.05 6.04 -6.46
CA ILE A 43 5.73 5.73 -5.07
C ILE A 43 6.37 6.80 -4.18
N ALA A 44 5.56 7.42 -3.33
CA ALA A 44 6.00 8.45 -2.40
C ALA A 44 6.32 7.88 -1.02
N ASP A 45 5.50 6.94 -0.52
CA ASP A 45 5.68 6.35 0.81
C ASP A 45 5.03 4.96 0.91
N LEU A 46 5.55 4.13 1.81
CA LEU A 46 4.96 2.86 2.27
C LEU A 46 4.95 2.83 3.79
N ILE A 47 3.76 2.76 4.38
CA ILE A 47 3.57 2.72 5.83
C ILE A 47 3.05 1.34 6.22
N LEU A 48 3.83 0.60 7.00
CA LEU A 48 3.37 -0.62 7.69
C LEU A 48 2.72 -0.22 9.01
N HIS A 49 1.41 -0.45 9.12
CA HIS A 49 0.67 -0.40 10.37
C HIS A 49 0.45 -1.82 10.88
N ASN A 50 0.56 -2.04 12.20
CA ASN A 50 0.26 -3.34 12.79
C ASN A 50 -0.79 -3.16 13.89
N GLU A 51 -1.96 -3.75 13.67
CA GLU A 51 -3.05 -3.75 14.63
C GLU A 51 -3.03 -5.04 15.46
N VAL A 52 -3.15 -4.93 16.79
CA VAL A 52 -3.31 -6.10 17.66
C VAL A 52 -4.80 -6.37 17.83
N THR A 53 -5.30 -7.46 17.25
CA THR A 53 -6.72 -7.83 17.28
C THR A 53 -6.96 -9.07 18.14
N ALA A 54 -8.22 -9.41 18.38
CA ALA A 54 -8.58 -10.67 19.06
C ALA A 54 -8.13 -11.93 18.29
N ALA A 55 -7.89 -11.82 16.97
CA ALA A 55 -7.38 -12.89 16.13
C ALA A 55 -5.85 -12.94 16.07
N GLY A 56 -5.15 -12.00 16.73
CA GLY A 56 -3.70 -11.82 16.66
C GLY A 56 -3.30 -10.54 15.92
N ASN A 57 -2.01 -10.41 15.62
CA ASN A 57 -1.49 -9.28 14.86
C ASN A 57 -2.10 -9.27 13.45
N TRP A 58 -2.46 -8.09 12.97
CA TRP A 58 -2.99 -7.88 11.63
C TRP A 58 -2.27 -6.70 10.96
N PRO A 59 -1.11 -6.95 10.34
CA PRO A 59 -0.38 -5.94 9.61
C PRO A 59 -1.14 -5.50 8.36
N SER A 60 -1.09 -4.20 8.09
CA SER A 60 -1.53 -3.59 6.84
C SER A 60 -0.47 -2.63 6.32
N ILE A 61 -0.34 -2.53 5.00
CA ILE A 61 0.54 -1.57 4.33
C ILE A 61 -0.33 -0.57 3.57
N THR A 62 -0.09 0.72 3.80
CA THR A 62 -0.63 1.80 2.99
C THR A 62 0.45 2.34 2.07
N VAL A 63 0.16 2.40 0.78
CA VAL A 63 1.07 2.92 -0.26
C VAL A 63 0.52 4.25 -0.76
N TYR A 64 1.35 5.28 -0.72
CA TYR A 64 1.06 6.59 -1.31
C TYR A 64 1.81 6.71 -2.63
N TYR A 65 1.12 7.14 -3.68
CA TYR A 65 1.70 7.24 -5.02
C TYR A 65 1.08 8.37 -5.83
N SER A 66 1.77 8.78 -6.89
CA SER A 66 1.25 9.69 -7.90
C SER A 66 1.39 9.07 -9.29
N LYS A 67 0.45 9.40 -10.18
CA LYS A 67 0.60 9.07 -11.60
C LYS A 67 1.62 10.06 -12.18
N SER A 68 2.57 9.55 -12.95
CA SER A 68 3.41 10.43 -13.77
C SER A 68 2.47 11.24 -14.66
N GLY A 69 2.47 12.58 -14.51
CA GLY A 69 1.74 13.44 -15.43
C GLY A 69 2.24 13.11 -16.84
N THR A 70 1.32 12.83 -17.77
CA THR A 70 1.67 12.77 -19.19
C THR A 70 2.16 14.17 -19.56
N GLY A 71 3.48 14.35 -19.58
CA GLY A 71 4.12 15.49 -20.22
C GLY A 71 3.93 15.42 -21.73
#